data_AF-A0A536LSX2-F1
#
_entry.id   AF-A0A536LSX2-F1
#
_cell.length_a   1.000
_cell.length_b   1.000
_cell.length_c   1.000
_cell.angle_alpha   90.00
_cell.angle_beta   90.00
_cell.angle_gamma   90.00
#
_symmetry.space_group_name_H-M   'P 1'
#
loop_
_entity.id
_entity.type
_entity.pdbx_description
1 polymer ?
#
loop_
_entity_poly.entity_id
_entity_poly.type
_entity_poly.pdbx_seq_one_letter_code
_entity_poly.pdbx_strand_id
1 'polypeptide(L)'
;MTSPMSRRTFMRMLGAGIVAGSALDALQLFGSPRVYATVRIKTRAHEEERDVDNDSIFALPFKASHIAVHWKGNHDALVQVAFDLGAGFGAVSSVLHDEVGEHKNDGRTYGAVMLAGGAGAVRIVTDRPLIGLRVLAMVDGERTVTHETGSSVLAAPSMPAVIPRAGWGCDESLMTWPPEFYAIQKLICHHTATQNRDPDPAATIRSIYYYHAVTQAWGDIGYNFLVDEAGRIYEGRYSRPYPAGTYPTGENATGQGVTGAHAYQFNSGTVGIALLGTLTNQDTTAAGRNGIEQMLAWKASMQGIDPKGSNRYTNPVSGASTTFANIAGHRDVNATECPGGAFYQNLPIVRSDVAAMISGTPSPSPSPTAAPSPTPSASPKPTPRRSPKPSPSPTPTGGGNN
;
A
#
# COMPACT_ATOMS: atom_id res chain seq x y z
N MET A 1 -62.86 -12.67 44.16
CA MET A 1 -63.92 -11.68 43.88
C MET A 1 -63.27 -10.31 43.73
N THR A 2 -63.54 -9.66 42.60
CA THR A 2 -63.52 -8.19 42.35
C THR A 2 -62.23 -7.38 42.59
N SER A 3 -61.61 -6.97 41.47
CA SER A 3 -60.99 -5.66 41.11
C SER A 3 -61.41 -4.41 41.91
N PRO A 4 -60.84 -3.17 41.69
CA PRO A 4 -59.74 -2.70 40.82
C PRO A 4 -58.78 -1.62 41.43
N MET A 5 -57.84 -1.18 40.58
CA MET A 5 -56.99 0.05 40.56
C MET A 5 -57.50 1.35 41.23
N SER A 6 -56.55 2.20 41.66
CA SER A 6 -56.40 3.63 41.25
C SER A 6 -55.06 4.19 41.77
N ARG A 7 -54.06 4.52 40.93
CA ARG A 7 -53.77 5.82 40.26
C ARG A 7 -53.74 7.07 41.17
N ARG A 8 -52.52 7.65 41.24
CA ARG A 8 -52.16 9.08 41.42
C ARG A 8 -52.49 9.69 42.79
N THR A 9 -51.77 10.62 43.39
CA THR A 9 -50.48 11.32 43.23
C THR A 9 -50.54 12.32 44.38
N PHE A 10 -49.60 12.36 45.32
CA PHE A 10 -49.23 13.65 45.93
C PHE A 10 -47.85 13.64 46.60
N MET A 11 -47.15 14.73 46.34
CA MET A 11 -45.73 15.03 46.61
C MET A 11 -45.49 15.50 48.05
N ARG A 12 -44.28 15.15 48.55
CA ARG A 12 -43.34 15.95 49.40
C ARG A 12 -43.82 16.24 50.84
N MET A 13 -43.01 16.15 51.91
CA MET A 13 -41.59 16.48 52.06
C MET A 13 -41.07 16.01 53.45
N LEU A 14 -39.74 15.84 53.55
CA LEU A 14 -38.87 15.75 54.74
C LEU A 14 -39.03 14.60 55.75
N GLY A 15 -38.10 13.64 55.65
CA GLY A 15 -37.64 12.82 56.77
C GLY A 15 -36.17 12.48 56.57
N ALA A 16 -35.30 13.15 57.34
CA ALA A 16 -33.88 12.88 57.39
C ALA A 16 -33.62 11.43 57.86
N GLY A 17 -32.81 10.71 57.11
CA GLY A 17 -32.35 9.36 57.46
C GLY A 17 -31.02 9.11 56.78
N ILE A 18 -29.95 9.48 57.48
CA ILE A 18 -28.58 9.14 57.13
C ILE A 18 -28.47 7.61 57.17
N VAL A 19 -28.24 6.99 56.03
CA VAL A 19 -27.59 5.67 55.96
C VAL A 19 -26.31 5.87 55.17
N ALA A 20 -25.20 5.70 55.89
CA ALA A 20 -23.87 5.63 55.36
C ALA A 20 -23.79 4.50 54.33
N GLY A 21 -23.65 4.87 53.06
CA GLY A 21 -23.22 4.00 51.98
C GLY A 21 -22.14 4.77 51.24
N SER A 22 -20.89 4.37 51.45
CA SER A 22 -19.71 4.83 50.72
C SER A 22 -20.01 4.91 49.23
N ALA A 23 -20.15 6.13 48.71
CA ALA A 23 -20.16 6.39 47.29
C ALA A 23 -18.74 6.07 46.78
N LEU A 24 -18.56 4.89 46.21
CA LEU A 24 -17.57 4.76 45.15
C LEU A 24 -17.99 5.75 44.07
N ASP A 25 -17.09 6.67 43.73
CA ASP A 25 -17.13 7.42 42.49
C ASP A 25 -17.14 6.42 41.32
N ALA A 26 -18.33 5.97 40.95
CA ALA A 26 -18.59 5.39 39.65
C ALA A 26 -18.57 6.56 38.66
N LEU A 27 -17.38 6.99 38.29
CA LEU A 27 -17.15 7.79 37.10
C LEU A 27 -17.62 6.92 35.93
N GLN A 28 -18.90 7.01 35.58
CA GLN A 28 -19.45 6.42 34.37
C GLN A 28 -18.80 7.15 33.19
N LEU A 29 -17.67 6.62 32.74
CA LEU A 29 -17.04 6.92 31.46
C LEU A 29 -17.95 6.36 30.36
N PHE A 30 -19.07 7.05 30.09
CA PHE A 30 -19.82 6.86 28.86
C PHE A 30 -18.96 7.40 27.70
N GLY A 31 -18.10 6.53 27.15
CA GLY A 31 -17.42 6.80 25.89
C GLY A 31 -18.45 7.05 24.79
N SER A 32 -18.28 8.13 24.04
CA SER A 32 -19.14 8.44 22.90
C SER A 32 -18.91 7.44 21.73
N PRO A 33 -19.96 7.02 21.00
CA PRO A 33 -19.86 6.06 19.88
C PRO A 33 -19.09 6.65 18.69
N ARG A 34 -18.40 5.87 17.83
CA ARG A 34 -17.60 6.33 16.66
C ARG A 34 -18.40 6.29 15.33
N VAL A 35 -18.38 7.36 14.50
CA VAL A 35 -18.87 7.43 13.10
C VAL A 35 -17.83 6.83 12.17
N TYR A 36 -18.29 5.96 11.28
CA TYR A 36 -17.73 5.84 9.95
C TYR A 36 -18.84 6.16 8.95
N ALA A 37 -18.64 7.14 8.08
CA ALA A 37 -19.45 7.23 6.88
C ALA A 37 -19.06 6.03 6.02
N THR A 38 -20.00 5.13 5.74
CA THR A 38 -19.75 4.09 4.74
C THR A 38 -19.83 4.76 3.40
N VAL A 39 -18.67 5.07 2.83
CA VAL A 39 -18.57 5.51 1.45
C VAL A 39 -18.39 4.26 0.62
N ARG A 40 -19.23 4.06 -0.39
CA ARG A 40 -18.96 3.12 -1.48
C ARG A 40 -18.53 3.95 -2.68
N ILE A 41 -17.37 3.64 -3.24
CA ILE A 41 -16.88 4.29 -4.45
C ILE A 41 -16.76 3.21 -5.52
N LYS A 42 -17.55 3.34 -6.58
CA LYS A 42 -17.49 2.41 -7.71
C LYS A 42 -16.34 2.81 -8.64
N THR A 43 -15.35 1.95 -8.81
CA THR A 43 -14.32 2.14 -9.84
C THR A 43 -14.96 1.97 -11.21
N ARG A 44 -14.94 3.03 -12.02
CA ARG A 44 -15.23 2.94 -13.45
C ARG A 44 -13.95 2.49 -14.16
N ALA A 45 -14.04 1.43 -14.92
CA ALA A 45 -12.92 0.90 -15.69
C ALA A 45 -13.27 0.71 -17.16
N HIS A 46 -12.26 0.77 -18.01
CA HIS A 46 -12.32 0.39 -19.42
C HIS A 46 -11.01 -0.26 -19.83
N GLU A 47 -11.10 -1.35 -20.58
CA GLU A 47 -9.95 -2.10 -21.07
C GLU A 47 -9.97 -2.13 -22.59
N GLU A 48 -8.85 -1.75 -23.20
CA GLU A 48 -8.62 -1.85 -24.65
C GLU A 48 -7.47 -2.81 -24.91
N GLU A 49 -7.62 -3.73 -25.86
CA GLU A 49 -6.59 -4.68 -26.29
C GLU A 49 -6.05 -4.31 -27.67
N ARG A 50 -4.72 -4.33 -27.83
CA ARG A 50 -4.05 -4.18 -29.12
C ARG A 50 -2.70 -4.89 -29.11
N ASP A 51 -2.26 -5.33 -30.28
CA ASP A 51 -0.86 -5.71 -30.50
C ASP A 51 -0.01 -4.43 -30.60
N VAL A 52 1.14 -4.42 -29.94
CA VAL A 52 2.06 -3.27 -29.92
C VAL A 52 3.44 -3.72 -30.40
N ASP A 53 3.90 -3.11 -31.48
CA ASP A 53 5.26 -3.26 -31.98
C ASP A 53 5.93 -1.88 -32.01
N ASN A 54 7.00 -1.72 -31.23
CA ASN A 54 7.70 -0.47 -30.93
C ASN A 54 6.88 0.56 -30.14
N ASP A 55 5.81 1.14 -30.71
CA ASP A 55 4.96 2.07 -29.97
C ASP A 55 3.49 2.11 -30.42
N SER A 56 2.62 2.55 -29.52
CA SER A 56 1.19 2.71 -29.77
C SER A 56 0.56 3.76 -28.85
N ILE A 57 -0.45 4.46 -29.35
CA ILE A 57 -1.25 5.41 -28.57
C ILE A 57 -2.65 4.84 -28.37
N PHE A 58 -3.11 4.91 -27.12
CA PHE A 58 -4.46 4.55 -26.69
C PHE A 58 -5.17 5.81 -26.22
N ALA A 59 -6.27 6.16 -26.88
CA ALA A 59 -7.16 7.21 -26.42
C ALA A 59 -8.05 6.65 -25.31
N LEU A 60 -8.13 7.33 -24.17
CA LEU A 60 -8.89 6.85 -23.03
C LEU A 60 -10.32 7.39 -23.09
N PRO A 61 -11.34 6.55 -22.84
CA PRO A 61 -12.75 6.97 -22.96
C PRO A 61 -13.19 7.93 -21.85
N PHE A 62 -12.33 8.19 -20.87
CA PHE A 62 -12.48 9.16 -19.80
C PHE A 62 -11.11 9.57 -19.28
N LYS A 63 -11.07 10.65 -18.50
CA LYS A 63 -9.86 11.12 -17.81
C LYS A 63 -9.48 10.12 -16.70
N ALA A 64 -8.53 9.24 -16.98
CA ALA A 64 -8.18 8.14 -16.09
C ALA A 64 -7.30 8.62 -14.93
N SER A 65 -7.68 8.27 -13.70
CA SER A 65 -6.85 8.52 -12.52
C SER A 65 -5.72 7.50 -12.38
N HIS A 66 -5.97 6.27 -12.80
CA HIS A 66 -5.03 5.14 -12.70
C HIS A 66 -5.08 4.33 -13.99
N ILE A 67 -3.96 3.72 -14.34
CA ILE A 67 -3.84 2.79 -15.47
C ILE A 67 -3.06 1.55 -15.03
N ALA A 68 -3.42 0.39 -15.54
CA ALA A 68 -2.57 -0.80 -15.50
C ALA A 68 -2.38 -1.33 -16.93
N VAL A 69 -1.20 -1.87 -17.22
CA VAL A 69 -0.87 -2.48 -18.51
C VAL A 69 -0.52 -3.93 -18.28
N HIS A 70 -1.03 -4.84 -19.11
CA HIS A 70 -0.71 -6.26 -19.03
C HIS A 70 -0.75 -6.92 -20.40
N TRP A 71 0.12 -7.91 -20.64
CA TRP A 71 0.35 -8.47 -21.97
C TRP A 71 0.56 -9.98 -21.93
N LYS A 72 0.59 -10.64 -23.09
CA LYS A 72 0.85 -12.09 -23.20
C LYS A 72 2.24 -12.34 -23.80
N GLY A 73 2.90 -13.38 -23.31
CA GLY A 73 4.26 -13.74 -23.74
C GLY A 73 5.28 -12.64 -23.41
N ASN A 74 6.53 -12.81 -23.83
CA ASN A 74 7.59 -11.80 -23.65
C ASN A 74 7.59 -11.20 -22.23
N HIS A 75 7.67 -12.08 -21.23
CA HIS A 75 7.54 -11.71 -19.82
C HIS A 75 8.49 -10.56 -19.42
N ASP A 76 9.72 -10.62 -19.92
CA ASP A 76 10.79 -9.67 -19.61
C ASP A 76 10.85 -8.48 -20.60
N ALA A 77 9.75 -8.17 -21.29
CA ALA A 77 9.68 -7.01 -22.17
C ALA A 77 9.77 -5.71 -21.35
N LEU A 78 10.58 -4.77 -21.82
CA LEU A 78 10.59 -3.43 -21.26
C LEU A 78 9.40 -2.67 -21.84
N VAL A 79 8.39 -2.43 -21.00
CA VAL A 79 7.23 -1.62 -21.33
C VAL A 79 7.35 -0.26 -20.65
N GLN A 80 7.20 0.81 -21.42
CA GLN A 80 7.21 2.17 -20.93
C GLN A 80 5.94 2.90 -21.32
N VAL A 81 5.49 3.81 -20.48
CA VAL A 81 4.29 4.63 -20.70
C VAL A 81 4.59 6.11 -20.56
N ALA A 82 3.87 6.93 -21.34
CA ALA A 82 3.78 8.36 -21.13
C ALA A 82 2.31 8.79 -21.19
N PHE A 83 1.89 9.65 -20.27
CA PHE A 83 0.49 10.09 -20.15
C PHE A 83 0.29 11.48 -20.77
N ASP A 84 -0.81 11.65 -21.51
CA ASP A 84 -1.25 12.96 -22.00
C ASP A 84 -2.36 13.53 -21.11
N LEU A 85 -2.04 14.62 -20.41
CA LEU A 85 -2.95 15.34 -19.53
C LEU A 85 -3.71 16.47 -20.25
N GLY A 86 -3.52 16.64 -21.56
CA GLY A 86 -4.14 17.69 -22.40
C GLY A 86 -3.16 18.69 -23.00
N ALA A 87 -1.85 18.50 -22.78
CA ALA A 87 -0.78 19.35 -23.31
C ALA A 87 0.29 18.55 -24.08
N GLY A 88 -0.03 17.29 -24.44
CA GLY A 88 0.91 16.33 -25.00
C GLY A 88 1.45 15.36 -23.95
N PHE A 89 2.20 14.36 -24.41
CA PHE A 89 2.76 13.31 -23.55
C PHE A 89 3.84 13.86 -22.62
N GLY A 90 3.69 13.58 -21.33
CA GLY A 90 4.66 13.94 -20.30
C GLY A 90 5.88 13.03 -20.26
N ALA A 91 6.49 12.94 -19.06
CA ALA A 91 7.64 12.07 -18.83
C ALA A 91 7.30 10.59 -19.04
N VAL A 92 8.31 9.84 -19.50
CA VAL A 92 8.22 8.39 -19.67
C VAL A 92 8.48 7.70 -18.33
N SER A 93 7.65 6.71 -18.01
CA SER A 93 7.78 5.85 -16.84
C SER A 93 7.81 4.39 -17.27
N SER A 94 8.73 3.60 -16.72
CA SER A 94 8.71 2.14 -16.91
C SER A 94 7.53 1.53 -16.17
N VAL A 95 6.88 0.55 -16.79
CA VAL A 95 5.87 -0.30 -16.15
C VAL A 95 6.60 -1.37 -15.35
N LEU A 96 6.52 -1.27 -14.02
CA LEU A 96 7.00 -2.34 -13.13
C LEU A 96 5.99 -3.48 -13.13
N HIS A 97 6.42 -4.68 -12.74
CA HIS A 97 5.51 -5.82 -12.64
C HIS A 97 4.62 -5.69 -11.40
N ASP A 98 3.38 -6.16 -11.51
CA ASP A 98 2.54 -6.44 -10.35
C ASP A 98 3.05 -7.74 -9.71
N GLU A 99 3.89 -7.58 -8.70
CA GLU A 99 4.72 -8.64 -8.11
C GLU A 99 3.90 -9.81 -7.53
N VAL A 100 2.62 -9.60 -7.22
CA VAL A 100 1.71 -10.67 -6.76
C VAL A 100 0.98 -11.34 -7.93
N GLY A 101 0.70 -10.60 -9.00
CA GLY A 101 0.08 -11.09 -10.24
C GLY A 101 0.99 -11.99 -11.09
N GLU A 102 2.32 -11.86 -10.95
CA GLU A 102 3.31 -12.69 -11.68
C GLU A 102 3.08 -14.20 -11.51
N HIS A 103 2.45 -14.63 -10.41
CA HIS A 103 2.30 -16.04 -10.08
C HIS A 103 1.00 -16.67 -10.59
N LYS A 104 0.20 -15.93 -11.37
CA LYS A 104 -1.09 -16.43 -11.88
C LYS A 104 -0.95 -17.54 -12.92
N ASN A 105 0.24 -17.72 -13.52
CA ASN A 105 0.56 -18.79 -14.49
C ASN A 105 -0.43 -18.91 -15.66
N ASP A 106 -1.08 -17.80 -16.07
CA ASP A 106 -2.02 -17.76 -17.20
C ASP A 106 -1.36 -17.27 -18.51
N GLY A 107 -0.03 -17.18 -18.50
CA GLY A 107 0.77 -16.71 -19.63
C GLY A 107 0.70 -15.20 -19.86
N ARG A 108 0.07 -14.44 -18.95
CA ARG A 108 0.08 -12.98 -18.94
C ARG A 108 1.08 -12.44 -17.93
N THR A 109 1.75 -11.36 -18.32
CA THR A 109 2.49 -10.50 -17.39
C THR A 109 1.60 -9.33 -17.02
N TYR A 110 1.47 -9.09 -15.72
CA TYR A 110 0.67 -8.01 -15.16
C TYR A 110 1.60 -6.90 -14.70
N GLY A 111 1.37 -5.67 -15.16
CA GLY A 111 2.08 -4.49 -14.70
C GLY A 111 1.41 -3.88 -13.46
N ALA A 112 2.20 -3.25 -12.61
CA ALA A 112 1.73 -2.54 -11.43
C ALA A 112 0.75 -1.40 -11.82
N VAL A 113 -0.17 -1.10 -10.91
CA VAL A 113 -1.09 0.04 -11.08
C VAL A 113 -0.30 1.35 -11.03
N MET A 114 -0.52 2.20 -12.04
CA MET A 114 0.18 3.48 -12.21
C MET A 114 -0.78 4.65 -12.02
N LEU A 115 -0.32 5.72 -11.36
CA LEU A 115 -1.06 6.98 -11.27
C LEU A 115 -1.00 7.68 -12.64
N ALA A 116 -2.16 7.92 -13.24
CA ALA A 116 -2.31 8.54 -14.55
C ALA A 116 -2.73 10.02 -14.49
N GLY A 117 -3.04 10.55 -13.30
CA GLY A 117 -3.22 11.98 -13.07
C GLY A 117 -4.35 12.65 -13.87
N GLY A 118 -5.33 11.87 -14.36
CA GLY A 118 -6.38 12.37 -15.25
C GLY A 118 -6.01 12.29 -16.73
N ALA A 119 -5.18 11.35 -17.15
CA ALA A 119 -4.78 11.17 -18.55
C ALA A 119 -5.98 10.99 -19.48
N GLY A 120 -5.94 11.64 -20.64
CA GLY A 120 -6.88 11.41 -21.75
C GLY A 120 -6.34 10.44 -22.80
N ALA A 121 -5.03 10.20 -22.82
CA ALA A 121 -4.38 9.21 -23.67
C ALA A 121 -3.13 8.67 -22.98
N VAL A 122 -2.71 7.48 -23.37
CA VAL A 122 -1.42 6.89 -22.98
C VAL A 122 -0.67 6.44 -24.23
N ARG A 123 0.61 6.81 -24.31
CA ARG A 123 1.55 6.24 -25.27
C ARG A 123 2.29 5.10 -24.60
N ILE A 124 2.31 3.95 -25.25
CA ILE A 124 3.04 2.76 -24.83
C ILE A 124 4.21 2.56 -25.78
N VAL A 125 5.38 2.30 -25.23
CA VAL A 125 6.60 1.96 -25.97
C VAL A 125 7.10 0.61 -25.46
N THR A 126 7.47 -0.29 -26.37
CA THR A 126 7.95 -1.63 -26.06
C THR A 126 9.28 -1.89 -26.77
N ASP A 127 10.19 -2.60 -26.11
CA ASP A 127 11.49 -2.99 -26.71
C ASP A 127 11.37 -4.16 -27.70
N ARG A 128 10.22 -4.82 -27.73
CA ARG A 128 9.90 -5.96 -28.59
C ARG A 128 8.38 -6.04 -28.86
N PRO A 129 7.94 -6.77 -29.89
CA PRO A 129 6.52 -6.94 -30.17
C PRO A 129 5.78 -7.62 -29.00
N LEU A 130 4.64 -7.06 -28.61
CA LEU A 130 3.74 -7.61 -27.59
C LEU A 130 2.36 -7.87 -28.18
N ILE A 131 1.89 -9.11 -28.06
CA ILE A 131 0.60 -9.55 -28.58
C ILE A 131 -0.45 -9.47 -27.46
N GLY A 132 -1.63 -8.96 -27.78
CA GLY A 132 -2.75 -8.87 -26.84
C GLY A 132 -2.41 -8.05 -25.59
N LEU A 133 -1.62 -6.99 -25.77
CA LEU A 133 -1.38 -5.99 -24.73
C LEU A 133 -2.69 -5.28 -24.43
N ARG A 134 -2.99 -5.15 -23.15
CA ARG A 134 -4.20 -4.50 -22.65
C ARG A 134 -3.85 -3.29 -21.81
N VAL A 135 -4.61 -2.22 -22.04
CA VAL A 135 -4.58 -1.00 -21.24
C VAL A 135 -5.88 -0.93 -20.47
N LEU A 136 -5.78 -1.09 -19.15
CA LEU A 136 -6.88 -0.90 -18.22
C LEU A 136 -6.83 0.54 -17.69
N ALA A 137 -7.77 1.38 -18.10
CA ALA A 137 -7.97 2.72 -17.55
C ALA A 137 -9.00 2.68 -16.42
N MET A 138 -8.69 3.35 -15.30
CA MET A 138 -9.53 3.37 -14.09
C MET A 138 -9.71 4.78 -13.54
N VAL A 139 -10.91 5.06 -13.07
CA VAL A 139 -11.24 6.26 -12.30
C VAL A 139 -12.29 5.94 -11.26
N ASP A 140 -12.16 6.53 -10.07
CA ASP A 140 -13.27 6.51 -9.12
C ASP A 140 -14.49 7.20 -9.72
N GLY A 141 -15.57 6.44 -9.84
CA GLY A 141 -16.85 6.89 -10.36
C GLY A 141 -17.80 7.32 -9.24
N GLU A 142 -19.03 6.83 -9.33
CA GLU A 142 -20.12 7.18 -8.41
C GLU A 142 -19.75 6.91 -6.95
N ARG A 143 -20.05 7.89 -6.09
CA ARG A 143 -19.86 7.83 -4.65
C ARG A 143 -21.21 7.76 -3.98
N THR A 144 -21.48 6.68 -3.26
CA THR A 144 -22.63 6.58 -2.36
C THR A 144 -22.13 6.78 -0.94
N VAL A 145 -22.69 7.75 -0.23
CA VAL A 145 -22.39 7.99 1.18
C VAL A 145 -23.62 7.59 1.99
N THR A 146 -23.46 6.62 2.88
CA THR A 146 -24.46 6.33 3.91
C THR A 146 -23.99 6.96 5.22
N HIS A 147 -24.83 7.83 5.79
CA HIS A 147 -24.55 8.53 7.04
C HIS A 147 -25.07 7.73 8.24
N GLU A 148 -24.20 7.43 9.21
CA GLU A 148 -24.56 7.05 10.58
C GLU A 148 -23.68 7.85 11.57
N THR A 149 -24.17 8.19 12.78
CA THR A 149 -23.65 9.27 13.67
C THR A 149 -22.89 8.81 14.96
N GLY A 150 -21.91 9.62 15.46
CA GLY A 150 -20.95 9.36 16.58
C GLY A 150 -19.44 9.82 16.44
N SER A 151 -18.68 10.17 17.49
CA SER A 151 -17.19 10.37 17.47
C SER A 151 -16.39 9.69 18.62
N SER A 152 -15.09 9.33 18.40
CA SER A 152 -13.87 9.55 19.27
C SER A 152 -12.71 8.50 19.17
N VAL A 153 -11.53 8.76 19.74
CA VAL A 153 -10.16 8.13 19.54
C VAL A 153 -9.64 7.42 20.82
N LEU A 154 -8.68 6.47 20.75
CA LEU A 154 -7.90 5.93 21.91
C LEU A 154 -6.43 5.53 21.56
N ALA A 155 -5.56 5.41 22.59
CA ALA A 155 -4.09 5.20 22.56
C ALA A 155 -3.59 3.82 23.15
N ALA A 156 -2.26 3.60 23.10
CA ALA A 156 -1.42 2.36 23.11
C ALA A 156 -1.31 1.48 24.41
N PRO A 157 -0.71 0.24 24.39
CA PRO A 157 -0.11 -0.51 23.27
C PRO A 157 -1.19 -1.38 22.62
N SER A 158 -2.09 -0.68 21.96
CA SER A 158 -3.34 -1.20 21.42
C SER A 158 -3.13 -1.57 19.96
N MET A 159 -3.90 -2.56 19.50
CA MET A 159 -4.10 -2.87 18.09
C MET A 159 -4.05 -1.57 17.26
N PRO A 160 -3.19 -1.50 16.22
CA PRO A 160 -3.04 -0.27 15.46
C PRO A 160 -4.38 0.12 14.83
N ALA A 161 -4.59 1.43 14.64
CA ALA A 161 -5.78 1.90 13.98
C ALA A 161 -5.79 1.44 12.52
N VAL A 162 -6.67 0.50 12.18
CA VAL A 162 -6.87 0.01 10.81
C VAL A 162 -8.09 0.69 10.20
N ILE A 163 -7.91 1.33 9.06
CA ILE A 163 -8.99 1.87 8.24
C ILE A 163 -9.74 0.68 7.62
N PRO A 164 -11.02 0.46 7.97
CA PRO A 164 -11.80 -0.64 7.43
C PRO A 164 -12.08 -0.45 5.94
N ARG A 165 -12.50 -1.52 5.27
CA ARG A 165 -12.89 -1.51 3.85
C ARG A 165 -13.86 -0.39 3.49
N ALA A 166 -14.88 -0.17 4.32
CA ALA A 166 -15.82 0.95 4.18
C ALA A 166 -15.15 2.33 4.32
N GLY A 167 -14.09 2.45 5.12
CA GLY A 167 -13.38 3.70 5.37
C GLY A 167 -12.50 4.16 4.20
N TRP A 168 -12.04 3.24 3.36
CA TRP A 168 -11.35 3.57 2.10
C TRP A 168 -12.23 3.45 0.86
N GLY A 169 -13.55 3.26 1.02
CA GLY A 169 -14.46 3.33 -0.11
C GLY A 169 -14.69 2.02 -0.85
N CYS A 170 -14.36 0.87 -0.26
CA CYS A 170 -14.42 -0.44 -0.92
C CYS A 170 -15.80 -0.73 -1.51
N ASP A 171 -15.84 -1.14 -2.78
CA ASP A 171 -17.05 -1.69 -3.39
C ASP A 171 -17.13 -3.20 -3.17
N GLU A 172 -17.73 -3.59 -2.04
CA GLU A 172 -17.91 -5.00 -1.69
C GLU A 172 -18.70 -5.82 -2.73
N SER A 173 -19.39 -5.18 -3.70
CA SER A 173 -20.04 -5.94 -4.78
C SER A 173 -19.08 -6.57 -5.78
N LEU A 174 -17.80 -6.16 -5.79
CA LEU A 174 -16.75 -6.80 -6.58
C LEU A 174 -16.15 -8.03 -5.86
N MET A 175 -16.43 -8.21 -4.56
CA MET A 175 -15.90 -9.33 -3.79
C MET A 175 -16.65 -10.61 -4.16
N THR A 176 -15.93 -11.58 -4.71
CA THR A 176 -16.46 -12.90 -5.05
C THR A 176 -15.72 -14.04 -4.37
N TRP A 177 -14.61 -13.75 -3.66
CA TRP A 177 -13.78 -14.73 -2.97
C TRP A 177 -14.17 -14.92 -1.49
N PRO A 178 -14.79 -16.05 -1.11
CA PRO A 178 -15.11 -16.34 0.29
C PRO A 178 -13.85 -16.47 1.16
N PRO A 179 -13.87 -16.02 2.41
CA PRO A 179 -12.71 -16.09 3.30
C PRO A 179 -12.45 -17.53 3.79
N GLU A 180 -11.17 -17.91 3.79
CA GLU A 180 -10.66 -19.14 4.39
C GLU A 180 -9.65 -18.76 5.48
N PHE A 181 -9.53 -19.57 6.54
CA PHE A 181 -8.78 -19.19 7.73
C PHE A 181 -7.82 -20.29 8.20
N TYR A 182 -6.60 -19.89 8.54
CA TYR A 182 -5.57 -20.78 9.09
C TYR A 182 -4.78 -20.11 10.21
N ALA A 183 -4.13 -20.91 11.07
CA ALA A 183 -3.25 -20.38 12.09
C ALA A 183 -2.10 -19.59 11.45
N ILE A 184 -1.85 -18.37 11.94
CA ILE A 184 -0.80 -17.50 11.41
C ILE A 184 0.54 -18.00 11.93
N GLN A 185 1.47 -18.25 11.01
CA GLN A 185 2.81 -18.75 11.29
C GLN A 185 3.89 -17.72 10.95
N LYS A 186 3.64 -16.86 9.95
CA LYS A 186 4.61 -15.94 9.35
C LYS A 186 3.95 -14.62 8.92
N LEU A 187 4.74 -13.56 8.86
CA LEU A 187 4.36 -12.26 8.34
C LEU A 187 5.24 -11.95 7.13
N ILE A 188 4.64 -11.54 6.01
CA ILE A 188 5.35 -11.28 4.75
C ILE A 188 5.13 -9.82 4.37
N CYS A 189 6.23 -9.08 4.26
CA CYS A 189 6.26 -7.69 3.85
C CYS A 189 6.32 -7.59 2.33
N HIS A 190 5.53 -6.67 1.79
CA HIS A 190 5.44 -6.37 0.37
C HIS A 190 5.64 -4.88 0.11
N HIS A 191 5.93 -4.53 -1.13
CA HIS A 191 5.53 -3.24 -1.69
C HIS A 191 4.42 -3.47 -2.73
N THR A 192 3.76 -2.42 -3.19
CA THR A 192 2.77 -2.53 -4.29
C THR A 192 3.33 -2.19 -5.67
N ALA A 193 4.59 -1.79 -5.74
CA ALA A 193 5.25 -1.28 -6.95
C ALA A 193 4.54 -0.08 -7.61
N THR A 194 3.56 0.53 -6.92
CA THR A 194 2.86 1.74 -7.37
C THR A 194 3.74 2.98 -7.22
N GLN A 195 3.33 4.09 -7.82
CA GLN A 195 4.03 5.37 -7.68
C GLN A 195 4.15 5.80 -6.20
N ASN A 196 5.32 6.34 -5.82
CA ASN A 196 5.55 7.01 -4.52
C ASN A 196 5.01 8.46 -4.53
N ARG A 197 4.84 9.06 -3.35
CA ARG A 197 4.19 10.37 -3.15
C ARG A 197 2.76 10.38 -3.68
N ASP A 198 2.03 9.33 -3.36
CA ASP A 198 0.65 9.15 -3.77
C ASP A 198 -0.25 10.20 -3.10
N PRO A 199 -0.92 11.08 -3.87
CA PRO A 199 -1.81 12.09 -3.31
C PRO A 199 -3.14 11.52 -2.79
N ASP A 200 -3.54 10.32 -3.22
CA ASP A 200 -4.77 9.65 -2.77
C ASP A 200 -4.58 8.12 -2.62
N PRO A 201 -3.96 7.69 -1.49
CA PRO A 201 -3.78 6.27 -1.15
C PRO A 201 -5.05 5.43 -1.22
N ALA A 202 -6.21 6.02 -0.88
CA ALA A 202 -7.47 5.27 -0.92
C ALA A 202 -7.89 4.98 -2.36
N ALA A 203 -7.69 5.91 -3.30
CA ALA A 203 -7.96 5.70 -4.72
C ALA A 203 -7.01 4.68 -5.35
N THR A 204 -5.73 4.70 -4.98
CA THR A 204 -4.78 3.67 -5.41
C THR A 204 -5.17 2.30 -4.87
N ILE A 205 -5.54 2.17 -3.59
CA ILE A 205 -6.03 0.90 -3.02
C ILE A 205 -7.28 0.40 -3.74
N ARG A 206 -8.25 1.27 -4.06
CA ARG A 206 -9.44 0.88 -4.85
C ARG A 206 -9.08 0.40 -6.25
N SER A 207 -8.06 0.99 -6.87
CA SER A 207 -7.57 0.58 -8.20
C SER A 207 -6.85 -0.77 -8.15
N ILE A 208 -6.03 -1.01 -7.13
CA ILE A 208 -5.41 -2.33 -6.86
C ILE A 208 -6.51 -3.37 -6.60
N TYR A 209 -7.51 -3.04 -5.79
CA TYR A 209 -8.64 -3.94 -5.51
C TYR A 209 -9.39 -4.32 -6.78
N TYR A 210 -9.75 -3.34 -7.63
CA TYR A 210 -10.40 -3.62 -8.91
C TYR A 210 -9.50 -4.51 -9.80
N TYR A 211 -8.21 -4.17 -9.88
CA TYR A 211 -7.26 -4.92 -10.69
C TYR A 211 -7.14 -6.38 -10.24
N HIS A 212 -7.03 -6.64 -8.94
CA HIS A 212 -6.91 -8.00 -8.41
C HIS A 212 -8.23 -8.76 -8.49
N ALA A 213 -9.32 -8.14 -8.01
CA ALA A 213 -10.61 -8.81 -7.89
C ALA A 213 -11.23 -9.10 -9.26
N VAL A 214 -11.15 -8.14 -10.19
CA VAL A 214 -11.83 -8.18 -11.49
C VAL A 214 -10.87 -8.58 -12.61
N THR A 215 -9.81 -7.80 -12.84
CA THR A 215 -8.92 -8.01 -14.01
C THR A 215 -8.07 -9.26 -13.88
N GLN A 216 -7.54 -9.53 -12.69
CA GLN A 216 -6.82 -10.76 -12.38
C GLN A 216 -7.77 -11.89 -11.93
N ALA A 217 -9.05 -11.60 -11.73
CA ALA A 217 -10.11 -12.54 -11.38
C ALA A 217 -9.88 -13.30 -10.06
N TRP A 218 -9.19 -12.69 -9.09
CA TRP A 218 -8.98 -13.29 -7.77
C TRP A 218 -10.21 -13.18 -6.87
N GLY A 219 -11.13 -12.27 -7.17
CA GLY A 219 -12.33 -12.03 -6.37
C GLY A 219 -12.14 -11.25 -5.07
N ASP A 220 -10.92 -10.86 -4.70
CA ASP A 220 -10.62 -9.82 -3.70
C ASP A 220 -9.19 -9.28 -3.88
N ILE A 221 -8.81 -8.26 -3.11
CA ILE A 221 -7.43 -7.78 -3.03
C ILE A 221 -6.53 -8.85 -2.37
N GLY A 222 -5.32 -9.00 -2.88
CA GLY A 222 -4.41 -10.10 -2.49
C GLY A 222 -3.74 -9.92 -1.13
N TYR A 223 -3.54 -8.67 -0.68
CA TYR A 223 -2.88 -8.36 0.58
C TYR A 223 -3.86 -8.37 1.76
N ASN A 224 -3.42 -8.83 2.92
CA ASN A 224 -4.24 -8.73 4.15
C ASN A 224 -4.35 -7.27 4.61
N PHE A 225 -3.23 -6.54 4.55
CA PHE A 225 -3.18 -5.13 4.95
C PHE A 225 -2.29 -4.33 4.00
N LEU A 226 -2.57 -3.04 3.90
CA LEU A 226 -1.76 -2.08 3.17
C LEU A 226 -1.40 -0.91 4.07
N VAL A 227 -0.22 -0.30 3.86
CA VAL A 227 0.29 0.82 4.64
C VAL A 227 0.76 1.91 3.69
N ASP A 228 0.26 3.13 3.85
CA ASP A 228 0.67 4.26 3.01
C ASP A 228 1.90 4.99 3.55
N GLU A 229 2.42 5.95 2.79
CA GLU A 229 3.56 6.80 3.18
C GLU A 229 3.28 7.72 4.37
N ALA A 230 2.03 7.85 4.82
CA ALA A 230 1.66 8.56 6.05
C ALA A 230 1.55 7.61 7.27
N GLY A 231 1.79 6.30 7.08
CA GLY A 231 1.69 5.29 8.14
C GLY A 231 0.26 4.85 8.45
N ARG A 232 -0.73 5.22 7.62
CA ARG A 232 -2.11 4.75 7.78
C ARG A 232 -2.19 3.30 7.31
N ILE A 233 -2.81 2.45 8.13
CA ILE A 233 -2.99 1.03 7.84
C ILE A 233 -4.42 0.80 7.34
N TYR A 234 -4.56 0.04 6.27
CA TYR A 234 -5.81 -0.27 5.60
C TYR A 234 -6.09 -1.76 5.65
N GLU A 235 -7.33 -2.13 5.93
CA GLU A 235 -7.82 -3.49 5.73
C GLU A 235 -7.84 -3.82 4.24
N GLY A 236 -7.09 -4.83 3.83
CA GLY A 236 -7.13 -5.38 2.48
C GLY A 236 -8.17 -6.49 2.39
N ARG A 237 -7.71 -7.74 2.33
CA ARG A 237 -8.53 -8.96 2.21
C ARG A 237 -9.65 -8.99 3.24
N TYR A 238 -10.89 -9.10 2.76
CA TYR A 238 -12.06 -9.24 3.63
C TYR A 238 -11.96 -10.51 4.47
N SER A 239 -12.17 -10.37 5.79
CA SER A 239 -12.23 -11.50 6.73
C SER A 239 -13.67 -11.76 7.20
N ARG A 240 -14.28 -10.80 7.88
CA ARG A 240 -15.58 -10.91 8.54
C ARG A 240 -16.14 -9.53 8.87
N PRO A 241 -17.44 -9.41 9.20
CA PRO A 241 -17.93 -8.18 9.80
C PRO A 241 -17.28 -7.95 11.17
N TYR A 242 -16.93 -6.69 11.43
CA TYR A 242 -16.38 -6.22 12.70
C TYR A 242 -17.47 -5.48 13.49
N PRO A 243 -17.58 -5.69 14.82
CA PRO A 243 -18.45 -4.87 15.66
C PRO A 243 -18.08 -3.39 15.53
N ALA A 244 -19.10 -2.53 15.57
CA ALA A 244 -18.90 -1.08 15.51
C ALA A 244 -17.90 -0.61 16.58
N GLY A 245 -16.96 0.24 16.18
CA GLY A 245 -15.91 0.76 17.06
C GLY A 245 -14.66 -0.13 17.18
N THR A 246 -14.66 -1.35 16.64
CA THR A 246 -13.47 -2.21 16.57
C THR A 246 -12.71 -2.02 15.26
N TYR A 247 -11.39 -2.21 15.29
CA TYR A 247 -10.58 -2.21 14.07
C TYR A 247 -10.56 -3.61 13.43
N PRO A 248 -10.50 -3.69 12.10
CA PRO A 248 -10.28 -4.94 11.41
C PRO A 248 -9.01 -5.63 11.88
N THR A 249 -9.15 -6.91 12.19
CA THR A 249 -8.05 -7.73 12.68
C THR A 249 -7.47 -8.60 11.57
N GLY A 250 -8.25 -8.99 10.56
CA GLY A 250 -7.86 -10.01 9.58
C GLY A 250 -7.99 -11.46 10.07
N GLU A 251 -8.53 -11.68 11.27
CA GLU A 251 -8.81 -13.01 11.83
C GLU A 251 -10.31 -13.31 11.96
N ASN A 252 -10.64 -14.59 11.97
CA ASN A 252 -11.95 -15.09 12.43
C ASN A 252 -12.07 -15.03 13.97
N ALA A 253 -13.19 -15.53 14.50
CA ALA A 253 -13.47 -15.52 15.94
C ALA A 253 -12.54 -16.41 16.79
N THR A 254 -11.81 -17.35 16.17
CA THR A 254 -10.87 -18.25 16.84
C THR A 254 -9.42 -17.79 16.72
N GLY A 255 -9.16 -16.61 16.14
CA GLY A 255 -7.82 -16.02 16.00
C GLY A 255 -7.01 -16.57 14.82
N GLN A 256 -7.64 -17.27 13.88
CA GLN A 256 -7.01 -17.72 12.64
C GLN A 256 -7.07 -16.61 11.59
N GLY A 257 -5.98 -16.37 10.86
CA GLY A 257 -5.86 -15.33 9.85
C GLY A 257 -6.51 -15.71 8.52
N VAL A 258 -7.13 -14.74 7.86
CA VAL A 258 -7.71 -14.91 6.53
C VAL A 258 -6.63 -15.12 5.47
N THR A 259 -6.83 -16.09 4.59
CA THR A 259 -5.95 -16.36 3.44
C THR A 259 -6.07 -15.25 2.40
N GLY A 260 -4.94 -14.62 2.06
CA GLY A 260 -4.79 -13.70 0.93
C GLY A 260 -4.24 -14.37 -0.34
N ALA A 261 -3.89 -13.58 -1.34
CA ALA A 261 -3.26 -14.01 -2.61
C ALA A 261 -1.95 -13.25 -2.86
N HIS A 262 -1.14 -13.06 -1.82
CA HIS A 262 0.03 -12.21 -1.86
C HIS A 262 1.35 -12.96 -2.03
N ALA A 263 1.43 -14.27 -1.78
CA ALA A 263 2.66 -15.05 -1.92
C ALA A 263 2.32 -16.49 -2.34
N TYR A 264 2.61 -16.83 -3.60
CA TYR A 264 2.23 -18.12 -4.18
C TYR A 264 2.83 -19.29 -3.40
N GLN A 265 2.01 -20.27 -3.01
CA GLN A 265 2.32 -21.37 -2.07
C GLN A 265 2.54 -20.98 -0.59
N PHE A 266 2.50 -19.69 -0.26
CA PHE A 266 2.69 -19.17 1.10
C PHE A 266 1.49 -18.37 1.62
N ASN A 267 0.42 -18.22 0.85
CA ASN A 267 -0.80 -17.50 1.23
C ASN A 267 -1.42 -18.00 2.55
N SER A 268 -1.69 -19.30 2.65
CA SER A 268 -2.41 -19.86 3.79
C SER A 268 -1.53 -19.94 5.03
N GLY A 269 -1.99 -19.36 6.14
CA GLY A 269 -1.23 -19.34 7.39
C GLY A 269 -0.12 -18.27 7.43
N THR A 270 -0.15 -17.29 6.53
CA THR A 270 0.69 -16.10 6.62
C THR A 270 -0.15 -14.83 6.46
N VAL A 271 0.40 -13.67 6.86
CA VAL A 271 -0.24 -12.37 6.69
C VAL A 271 0.64 -11.50 5.80
N GLY A 272 0.12 -11.10 4.64
CA GLY A 272 0.77 -10.18 3.71
C GLY A 272 0.45 -8.72 4.03
N ILE A 273 1.47 -7.93 4.31
CA ILE A 273 1.35 -6.49 4.60
C ILE A 273 2.15 -5.71 3.55
N ALA A 274 1.47 -4.92 2.72
CA ALA A 274 2.08 -4.17 1.62
C ALA A 274 2.28 -2.69 1.95
N LEU A 275 3.48 -2.17 1.74
CA LEU A 275 3.71 -0.73 1.70
C LEU A 275 3.32 -0.20 0.32
N LEU A 276 2.48 0.84 0.28
CA LEU A 276 2.19 1.52 -0.97
C LEU A 276 3.45 2.20 -1.50
N GLY A 277 3.79 1.94 -2.76
CA GLY A 277 4.92 2.55 -3.43
C GLY A 277 5.89 1.56 -4.09
N THR A 278 6.92 2.10 -4.72
CA THR A 278 8.07 1.37 -5.27
C THR A 278 9.28 1.60 -4.37
N LEU A 279 9.68 0.56 -3.65
CA LEU A 279 10.77 0.63 -2.65
C LEU A 279 12.09 0.00 -3.13
N THR A 280 12.29 -0.04 -4.45
CA THR A 280 13.49 -0.63 -5.06
C THR A 280 14.75 0.18 -4.76
N ASN A 281 14.71 1.48 -5.05
CA ASN A 281 15.86 2.39 -4.93
C ASN A 281 15.67 3.47 -3.85
N GLN A 282 14.58 3.41 -3.10
CA GLN A 282 14.29 4.29 -1.97
C GLN A 282 13.55 3.50 -0.90
N ASP A 283 13.82 3.81 0.38
CA ASP A 283 13.07 3.21 1.47
C ASP A 283 11.70 3.89 1.63
N THR A 284 10.81 3.28 2.42
CA THR A 284 9.57 3.91 2.84
C THR A 284 9.85 5.12 3.74
N THR A 285 8.86 6.01 3.88
CA THR A 285 8.96 7.14 4.81
C THR A 285 9.04 6.65 6.25
N ALA A 286 9.51 7.49 7.17
CA ALA A 286 9.51 7.16 8.60
C ALA A 286 8.10 6.83 9.14
N ALA A 287 7.07 7.50 8.61
CA ALA A 287 5.68 7.22 8.99
C ALA A 287 5.20 5.88 8.43
N GLY A 288 5.47 5.58 7.16
CA GLY A 288 5.18 4.27 6.55
C GLY A 288 5.88 3.13 7.28
N ARG A 289 7.16 3.33 7.61
CA ARG A 289 7.96 2.40 8.43
C ARG A 289 7.30 2.13 9.79
N ASN A 290 6.92 3.18 10.51
CA ASN A 290 6.22 3.07 11.78
C ASN A 290 4.85 2.37 11.65
N GLY A 291 4.13 2.59 10.55
CA GLY A 291 2.86 1.92 10.27
C GLY A 291 3.02 0.40 10.11
N ILE A 292 3.96 -0.05 9.27
CA ILE A 292 4.19 -1.48 9.07
C ILE A 292 4.75 -2.16 10.32
N GLU A 293 5.66 -1.51 11.05
CA GLU A 293 6.25 -2.07 12.28
C GLU A 293 5.21 -2.24 13.40
N GLN A 294 4.31 -1.27 13.59
CA GLN A 294 3.21 -1.42 14.55
C GLN A 294 2.30 -2.60 14.19
N MET A 295 2.01 -2.77 12.90
CA MET A 295 1.19 -3.89 12.45
C MET A 295 1.89 -5.23 12.63
N LEU A 296 3.18 -5.31 12.29
CA LEU A 296 4.02 -6.50 12.50
C LEU A 296 4.14 -6.84 13.99
N ALA A 297 4.38 -5.86 14.85
CA ALA A 297 4.50 -6.04 16.30
C ALA A 297 3.20 -6.55 16.91
N TRP A 298 2.08 -5.94 16.56
CA TRP A 298 0.77 -6.39 17.02
C TRP A 298 0.48 -7.82 16.57
N LYS A 299 0.68 -8.13 15.28
CA LYS A 299 0.48 -9.48 14.74
C LYS A 299 1.39 -10.51 15.40
N ALA A 300 2.67 -10.23 15.49
CA ALA A 300 3.64 -11.14 16.07
C ALA A 300 3.35 -11.39 17.56
N SER A 301 3.02 -10.34 18.32
CA SER A 301 2.65 -10.47 19.73
C SER A 301 1.39 -11.31 19.93
N MET A 302 0.35 -11.09 19.12
CA MET A 302 -0.91 -11.85 19.22
C MET A 302 -0.74 -13.34 18.92
N GLN A 303 0.22 -13.67 18.06
CA GLN A 303 0.45 -15.03 17.54
C GLN A 303 1.65 -15.73 18.21
N GLY A 304 2.32 -15.08 19.17
CA GLY A 304 3.52 -15.63 19.82
C GLY A 304 4.70 -15.86 18.86
N ILE A 305 4.79 -15.05 17.80
CA ILE A 305 5.85 -15.15 16.80
C ILE A 305 7.04 -14.30 17.25
N ASP A 306 8.23 -14.91 17.36
CA ASP A 306 9.48 -14.18 17.57
C ASP A 306 9.84 -13.38 16.30
N PRO A 307 9.85 -12.03 16.32
CA PRO A 307 10.15 -11.23 15.14
C PRO A 307 11.53 -11.50 14.53
N LYS A 308 12.50 -11.87 15.36
CA LYS A 308 13.89 -12.14 14.95
C LYS A 308 14.13 -13.62 14.63
N GLY A 309 13.15 -14.47 14.90
CA GLY A 309 13.22 -15.91 14.71
C GLY A 309 13.14 -16.34 13.24
N SER A 310 13.57 -17.58 12.99
CA SER A 310 13.42 -18.28 11.73
C SER A 310 12.88 -19.69 12.01
N ASN A 311 11.57 -19.82 12.01
CA ASN A 311 10.90 -21.09 12.30
C ASN A 311 10.48 -21.84 11.02
N ARG A 312 10.14 -23.12 11.14
CA ARG A 312 9.53 -23.86 10.04
C ARG A 312 8.12 -23.32 9.77
N TYR A 313 7.84 -23.01 8.50
CA TYR A 313 6.49 -22.83 7.97
C TYR A 313 6.03 -24.15 7.36
N THR A 314 4.78 -24.53 7.63
CA THR A 314 4.10 -25.63 6.94
C THR A 314 2.85 -25.06 6.29
N ASN A 315 2.75 -25.16 4.97
CA ASN A 315 1.54 -24.79 4.24
C ASN A 315 0.40 -25.70 4.73
N PRO A 316 -0.65 -25.14 5.34
CA PRO A 316 -1.72 -25.91 5.95
C PRO A 316 -2.66 -26.57 4.92
N VAL A 317 -2.54 -26.21 3.64
CA VAL A 317 -3.32 -26.77 2.52
C VAL A 317 -2.56 -27.92 1.86
N SER A 318 -1.28 -27.71 1.52
CA SER A 318 -0.49 -28.70 0.77
C SER A 318 0.41 -29.59 1.61
N GLY A 319 0.67 -29.23 2.88
CA GLY A 319 1.64 -29.90 3.75
C GLY A 319 3.12 -29.60 3.43
N ALA A 320 3.40 -28.90 2.32
CA ALA A 320 4.75 -28.48 1.97
C ALA A 320 5.34 -27.60 3.09
N SER A 321 6.63 -27.77 3.38
CA SER A 321 7.28 -27.05 4.48
C SER A 321 8.63 -26.51 4.07
N THR A 322 8.98 -25.34 4.62
CA THR A 322 10.29 -24.71 4.47
C THR A 322 10.57 -23.82 5.68
N THR A 323 11.83 -23.41 5.87
CA THR A 323 12.25 -22.55 6.99
C THR A 323 12.76 -21.23 6.44
N PHE A 324 12.20 -20.14 6.95
CA PHE A 324 12.61 -18.76 6.62
C PHE A 324 12.26 -17.84 7.79
N ALA A 325 12.72 -16.59 7.73
CA ALA A 325 12.48 -15.60 8.78
C ALA A 325 10.99 -15.44 9.11
N ASN A 326 10.66 -15.24 10.38
CA ASN A 326 9.27 -15.08 10.81
C ASN A 326 8.59 -13.81 10.26
N ILE A 327 9.39 -12.77 10.07
CA ILE A 327 9.04 -11.59 9.27
C ILE A 327 9.92 -11.64 8.03
N ALA A 328 9.34 -11.86 6.87
CA ALA A 328 10.05 -12.06 5.60
C ALA A 328 9.68 -10.97 4.59
N GLY A 329 10.51 -10.77 3.57
CA GLY A 329 10.10 -10.10 2.34
C GLY A 329 9.49 -11.12 1.37
N HIS A 330 8.65 -10.67 0.44
CA HIS A 330 8.09 -11.57 -0.60
C HIS A 330 9.17 -12.37 -1.35
N ARG A 331 10.29 -11.71 -1.70
CA ARG A 331 11.48 -12.31 -2.32
C ARG A 331 12.14 -13.44 -1.52
N ASP A 332 11.87 -13.57 -0.23
CA ASP A 332 12.38 -14.71 0.55
C ASP A 332 11.64 -16.01 0.22
N VAL A 333 10.47 -15.95 -0.42
CA VAL A 333 9.59 -17.10 -0.68
C VAL A 333 9.19 -17.27 -2.15
N ASN A 334 9.23 -16.21 -2.94
CA ASN A 334 8.94 -16.24 -4.38
C ASN A 334 10.03 -15.48 -5.16
N ALA A 335 10.14 -15.73 -6.47
CA ALA A 335 11.06 -14.99 -7.35
C ALA A 335 10.39 -13.67 -7.78
N THR A 336 10.85 -12.56 -7.22
CA THR A 336 10.23 -11.22 -7.32
C THR A 336 11.22 -10.17 -6.80
N GLU A 337 11.09 -8.89 -7.21
CA GLU A 337 11.85 -7.78 -6.59
C GLU A 337 11.24 -7.34 -5.25
N CYS A 338 9.96 -7.62 -5.03
CA CYS A 338 9.18 -7.29 -3.83
C CYS A 338 9.87 -7.80 -2.55
N PRO A 339 10.01 -6.99 -1.48
CA PRO A 339 9.39 -5.70 -1.23
C PRO A 339 10.21 -4.49 -1.73
N GLY A 340 11.08 -4.67 -2.72
CA GLY A 340 12.01 -3.65 -3.20
C GLY A 340 13.38 -3.74 -2.52
N GLY A 341 14.45 -3.52 -3.29
CA GLY A 341 15.84 -3.60 -2.84
C GLY A 341 16.15 -2.78 -1.57
N ALA A 342 15.77 -1.51 -1.53
CA ALA A 342 16.07 -0.63 -0.41
C ALA A 342 15.34 -1.04 0.87
N PHE A 343 14.03 -1.30 0.82
CA PHE A 343 13.28 -1.75 2.01
C PHE A 343 13.73 -3.15 2.48
N TYR A 344 14.00 -4.07 1.55
CA TYR A 344 14.45 -5.42 1.89
C TYR A 344 15.76 -5.44 2.68
N GLN A 345 16.73 -4.58 2.32
CA GLN A 345 17.99 -4.43 3.06
C GLN A 345 17.76 -4.02 4.53
N ASN A 346 16.64 -3.35 4.81
CA ASN A 346 16.27 -2.88 6.14
C ASN A 346 15.43 -3.88 6.95
N LEU A 347 15.04 -5.04 6.40
CA LEU A 347 14.28 -6.07 7.14
C LEU A 347 14.95 -6.53 8.45
N PRO A 348 16.29 -6.67 8.57
CA PRO A 348 16.92 -6.97 9.86
C PRO A 348 16.69 -5.89 10.92
N ILE A 349 16.63 -4.62 10.50
CA ILE A 349 16.32 -3.48 11.37
C ILE A 349 14.84 -3.55 11.77
N VAL A 350 13.92 -3.75 10.81
CA VAL A 350 12.47 -3.94 11.06
C VAL A 350 12.25 -5.02 12.12
N ARG A 351 12.88 -6.19 11.98
CA ARG A 351 12.74 -7.29 12.96
C ARG A 351 13.21 -6.88 14.37
N SER A 352 14.27 -6.09 14.45
CA SER A 352 14.82 -5.62 15.72
C SER A 352 13.90 -4.58 16.37
N ASP A 353 13.37 -3.64 15.59
CA ASP A 353 12.43 -2.61 16.04
C ASP A 353 11.11 -3.24 16.50
N VAL A 354 10.58 -4.19 15.74
CA VAL A 354 9.38 -4.96 16.10
C VAL A 354 9.59 -5.74 17.41
N ALA A 355 10.74 -6.39 17.59
CA ALA A 355 11.06 -7.07 18.86
C ALA A 355 11.18 -6.09 20.05
N ALA A 356 11.74 -4.90 19.83
CA ALA A 356 11.80 -3.86 20.83
C ALA A 356 10.39 -3.38 21.22
N MET A 357 9.50 -3.16 20.23
CA MET A 357 8.09 -2.80 20.46
C MET A 357 7.36 -3.85 21.30
N ILE A 358 7.53 -5.15 21.01
CA ILE A 358 6.89 -6.24 21.76
C ILE A 358 7.40 -6.33 23.20
N SER A 359 8.70 -6.12 23.42
CA SER A 359 9.31 -6.19 24.76
C SER A 359 9.04 -4.95 25.63
N GLY A 360 8.39 -3.91 25.10
CA GLY A 360 8.19 -2.65 25.81
C GLY A 360 9.48 -1.84 26.01
N THR A 361 10.53 -2.19 25.26
CA THR A 361 11.80 -1.46 25.28
C THR A 361 11.71 -0.35 24.23
N PRO A 362 11.94 0.94 24.55
CA PRO A 362 11.90 1.99 23.55
C PRO A 362 12.90 1.67 22.43
N SER A 363 12.40 1.58 21.19
CA SER A 363 13.26 1.45 20.03
C SER A 363 14.23 2.65 19.98
N PRO A 364 15.54 2.46 19.73
CA PRO A 364 16.43 3.59 19.51
C PRO A 364 15.86 4.40 18.36
N SER A 365 15.54 5.67 18.63
CA SER A 365 14.97 6.60 17.64
C SER A 365 15.76 6.50 16.33
N PRO A 366 15.09 6.41 15.16
CA PRO A 366 15.79 6.34 13.89
C PRO A 366 16.73 7.54 13.82
N SER A 367 18.03 7.26 13.70
CA SER A 367 19.01 8.32 13.48
C SER A 367 18.56 9.06 12.21
N PRO A 368 18.46 10.40 12.22
CA PRO A 368 18.16 11.13 11.02
C PRO A 368 19.20 10.73 9.98
N THR A 369 18.75 10.17 8.86
CA THR A 369 19.60 10.05 7.67
C THR A 369 20.16 11.43 7.44
N ALA A 370 21.49 11.57 7.53
CA ALA A 370 22.15 12.84 7.30
C ALA A 370 21.64 13.39 5.97
N ALA A 371 21.12 14.63 6.01
CA ALA A 371 20.77 15.34 4.79
C ALA A 371 21.99 15.26 3.84
N PRO A 372 21.78 15.03 2.52
CA PRO A 372 22.89 15.08 1.60
C PRO A 372 23.62 16.40 1.81
N SER A 373 24.91 16.34 2.14
CA SER A 373 25.76 17.52 2.17
C SER A 373 25.54 18.31 0.88
N PRO A 374 25.36 19.64 0.94
CA PRO A 374 25.23 20.44 -0.26
C PRO A 374 26.43 20.13 -1.15
N THR A 375 26.16 19.64 -2.36
CA THR A 375 27.18 19.48 -3.37
C THR A 375 27.87 20.84 -3.51
N PRO A 376 29.21 20.93 -3.40
CA PRO A 376 29.89 22.19 -3.62
C PRO A 376 29.52 22.68 -5.01
N SER A 377 28.94 23.89 -5.05
CA SER A 377 28.61 24.59 -6.28
C SER A 377 29.83 24.55 -7.20
N ALA A 378 29.65 24.08 -8.44
CA ALA A 378 30.71 24.07 -9.42
C ALA A 378 31.25 25.50 -9.56
N SER A 379 32.52 25.69 -9.21
CA SER A 379 33.23 26.93 -9.51
C SER A 379 33.08 27.24 -11.01
N PRO A 380 32.83 28.50 -11.39
CA PRO A 380 32.68 28.87 -12.78
C PRO A 380 33.96 28.49 -13.53
N LYS A 381 33.79 27.67 -14.57
CA LYS A 381 34.84 27.28 -15.51
C LYS A 381 35.50 28.56 -16.06
N PRO A 382 36.84 28.72 -15.97
CA PRO A 382 37.49 29.90 -16.51
C PRO A 382 37.25 29.96 -18.02
N THR A 383 36.82 31.14 -18.48
CA THR A 383 36.65 31.48 -19.89
C THR A 383 37.96 31.24 -20.64
N PRO A 384 37.95 30.63 -21.84
CA PRO A 384 39.17 30.45 -22.61
C PRO A 384 39.68 31.83 -23.04
N ARG A 385 40.91 32.14 -22.59
CA ARG A 385 41.66 33.33 -23.01
C ARG A 385 41.87 33.26 -24.52
N ARG A 386 41.37 34.27 -25.25
CA ARG A 386 41.64 34.42 -26.69
C ARG A 386 43.16 34.44 -26.92
N SER A 387 43.64 33.55 -27.78
CA SER A 387 45.00 33.56 -28.30
C SER A 387 45.24 34.87 -29.07
N PRO A 388 46.40 35.54 -28.90
CA PRO A 388 46.69 36.74 -29.66
C PRO A 388 46.92 36.42 -31.13
N LYS A 389 46.32 37.25 -31.99
CA LYS A 389 46.47 37.26 -33.45
C LYS A 389 47.96 37.45 -33.81
N PRO A 390 48.55 36.66 -34.73
CA PRO A 390 49.92 36.87 -35.15
C PRO A 390 50.04 38.20 -35.93
N SER A 391 51.02 39.02 -35.55
CA SER A 391 51.44 40.21 -36.29
C SER A 391 52.19 39.82 -37.59
N PRO A 392 52.11 40.63 -38.65
CA PRO A 392 52.68 40.30 -39.96
C PRO A 392 54.21 40.38 -39.97
N SER A 393 54.87 39.40 -40.61
CA SER A 393 56.31 39.42 -40.88
C SER A 393 56.68 40.48 -41.93
N PRO A 394 57.83 41.17 -41.76
CA PRO A 394 58.27 42.23 -42.66
C PRO A 394 58.90 41.70 -43.96
N THR A 395 58.64 42.41 -45.06
CA THR A 395 59.25 42.25 -46.39
C THR A 395 60.76 42.60 -46.34
N PRO A 396 61.66 41.84 -46.98
CA PRO A 396 63.08 42.15 -46.96
C PRO A 396 63.43 43.24 -47.98
N THR A 397 64.09 44.30 -47.51
CA THR A 397 64.79 45.28 -48.34
C THR A 397 66.08 44.65 -48.88
N GLY A 398 66.13 44.39 -50.18
CA GLY A 398 67.37 44.08 -50.88
C GLY A 398 68.20 45.34 -51.09
N GLY A 399 69.34 45.44 -50.39
CA GLY A 399 70.42 46.36 -50.72
C GLY A 399 71.41 45.65 -51.62
N GLY A 400 71.52 46.10 -52.87
CA GLY A 400 72.58 45.68 -53.80
C GLY A 400 73.90 46.39 -53.49
N ASN A 401 75.00 45.74 -53.85
CA ASN A 401 76.31 46.36 -54.06
C ASN A 401 77.09 45.49 -55.07
N ASN A 402 76.97 45.81 -56.36
CA ASN A 402 78.06 46.21 -57.26
C ASN A 402 77.51 46.57 -58.64
#